data_AF-A0A923R519-F1
#
_entry.id   AF-A0A923R519-F1
#
_cell.length_a   1.000
_cell.length_b   1.000
_cell.length_c   1.000
_cell.angle_alpha   90.00
_cell.angle_beta   90.00
_cell.angle_gamma   90.00
#
_symmetry.space_group_name_H-M   'P 1'
#
loop_
_entity.id
_entity.type
_entity.pdbx_description
1 polymer ?
#
loop_
_entity_poly.entity_id
_entity_poly.type
_entity_poly.pdbx_seq_one_letter_code
_entity_poly.pdbx_strand_id
1 'polypeptide(L)'
;MKFTYFISFLSLATPILTQAESIPDQSQCLATREFVTALEFLRADDAFKLKDPEGRELAFKIAEGCTGAAKRFIRISKSLTAAGANRRDLTRVGLQFAIGTDAETDAFNTAFSRAIAEDSLDLDFDTSLKIAFSLSKEFSGDLKKVRDDFSQIVDFCANDQLLGLPRSECGPFAAKIARMGERWKDGVSRPFIDTFQYLKSDSGPHLTTGDALKIAENLISQGAGGPENFKLAYQYGMSNSGLNLPRGEAIQFSKKLSALTRVEQKKDLKTEGLKSAPAKTRSL
;
A
#
# COMPACT_ATOMS: atom_id res chain seq x y z
N MET A 1 -18.15 -52.71 35.65
CA MET A 1 -16.86 -52.94 34.96
C MET A 1 -16.81 -52.06 33.70
N LYS A 2 -15.96 -51.02 33.69
CA LYS A 2 -15.56 -50.30 32.48
C LYS A 2 -14.06 -50.00 32.61
N PHE A 3 -13.29 -50.49 31.65
CA PHE A 3 -11.83 -50.39 31.59
C PHE A 3 -11.45 -49.12 30.82
N THR A 4 -10.62 -48.27 31.44
CA THR A 4 -10.08 -47.05 30.84
C THR A 4 -8.66 -47.36 30.34
N TYR A 5 -8.42 -47.26 29.03
CA TYR A 5 -7.08 -47.35 28.46
C TYR A 5 -6.46 -45.96 28.35
N PHE A 6 -5.36 -45.76 29.05
CA PHE A 6 -4.51 -44.57 29.00
C PHE A 6 -3.38 -44.85 28.00
N ILE A 7 -3.37 -44.16 26.86
CA ILE A 7 -2.29 -44.26 25.87
C ILE A 7 -1.35 -43.08 26.09
N SER A 8 -0.18 -43.37 26.67
CA SER A 8 0.94 -42.42 26.77
C SER A 8 1.60 -42.24 25.41
N PHE A 9 1.47 -41.05 24.83
CA PHE A 9 2.26 -40.63 23.67
C PHE A 9 3.63 -40.12 24.15
N LEU A 10 4.67 -40.87 23.80
CA LEU A 10 6.07 -40.52 24.01
C LEU A 10 6.49 -39.56 22.89
N SER A 11 6.58 -38.26 23.17
CA SER A 11 7.09 -37.25 22.22
C SER A 11 8.60 -37.37 22.07
N LEU A 12 9.05 -37.84 20.91
CA LEU A 12 10.42 -37.73 20.44
C LEU A 12 10.69 -36.27 20.06
N ALA A 13 11.49 -35.58 20.87
CA ALA A 13 11.99 -34.24 20.56
C ALA A 13 13.04 -34.35 19.43
N THR A 14 12.65 -34.02 18.21
CA THR A 14 13.58 -33.84 17.09
C THR A 14 14.33 -32.51 17.27
N PRO A 15 15.67 -32.48 17.19
CA PRO A 15 16.43 -31.24 17.19
C PRO A 15 16.08 -30.44 15.92
N ILE A 16 15.57 -29.22 16.13
CA ILE A 16 15.34 -28.25 15.06
C ILE A 16 16.72 -27.80 14.57
N LEU A 17 17.13 -28.29 13.41
CA LEU A 17 18.24 -27.73 12.64
C LEU A 17 17.82 -26.34 12.16
N THR A 18 18.25 -25.31 12.90
CA THR A 18 18.18 -23.92 12.48
C THR A 18 19.08 -23.75 11.25
N GLN A 19 18.53 -23.93 10.05
CA GLN A 19 19.18 -23.49 8.83
C GLN A 19 19.25 -21.96 8.90
N ALA A 20 20.46 -21.43 9.08
CA ALA A 20 20.72 -20.04 8.83
C ALA A 20 20.41 -19.78 7.35
N GLU A 21 19.29 -19.10 7.08
CA GLU A 21 19.01 -18.54 5.76
C GLU A 21 20.16 -17.59 5.43
N SER A 22 21.06 -18.05 4.55
CA SER A 22 22.09 -17.20 3.97
C SER A 22 21.39 -16.02 3.30
N ILE A 23 21.72 -14.81 3.77
CA ILE A 23 21.31 -13.56 3.14
C ILE A 23 21.61 -13.71 1.65
N PRO A 24 20.62 -13.57 0.75
CA PRO A 24 20.83 -13.75 -0.67
C PRO A 24 21.95 -12.83 -1.11
N ASP A 25 23.06 -13.45 -1.50
CA ASP A 25 24.22 -12.82 -2.10
C ASP A 25 23.72 -11.87 -3.20
N GLN A 26 24.25 -10.65 -3.22
CA GLN A 26 23.83 -9.60 -4.15
C GLN A 26 23.86 -10.18 -5.56
N SER A 27 22.67 -10.56 -6.03
CA SER A 27 22.49 -11.38 -7.22
C SER A 27 23.24 -10.70 -8.37
N GLN A 28 24.22 -11.38 -8.95
CA GLN A 28 24.94 -10.87 -10.12
C GLN A 28 23.90 -10.36 -11.12
N CYS A 29 23.96 -9.07 -11.46
CA CYS A 29 23.07 -8.51 -12.46
C CYS A 29 23.37 -9.17 -13.80
N LEU A 30 22.47 -10.02 -14.28
CA LEU A 30 22.58 -10.68 -15.58
C LEU A 30 21.94 -9.82 -16.66
N ALA A 31 22.51 -8.63 -16.89
CA ALA A 31 21.98 -7.64 -17.83
C ALA A 31 21.76 -8.21 -19.25
N THR A 32 22.62 -9.14 -19.70
CA THR A 32 22.42 -9.86 -20.98
C THR A 32 21.10 -10.61 -21.02
N ARG A 33 20.69 -11.25 -19.91
CA ARG A 33 19.42 -11.96 -19.81
C ARG A 33 18.24 -10.99 -19.87
N GLU A 34 18.33 -9.87 -19.15
CA GLU A 34 17.30 -8.83 -19.17
C GLU A 34 17.14 -8.25 -20.59
N PHE A 35 18.26 -7.95 -21.26
CA PHE A 35 18.28 -7.47 -22.63
C PHE A 35 17.59 -8.45 -23.60
N VAL A 36 18.01 -9.72 -23.60
CA VAL A 36 17.43 -10.74 -24.49
C VAL A 36 15.94 -10.88 -24.23
N THR A 37 15.53 -10.96 -22.96
CA THR A 37 14.11 -11.10 -22.58
C THR A 37 13.28 -9.91 -23.05
N ALA A 38 13.80 -8.69 -22.85
CA ALA A 38 13.12 -7.47 -23.28
C ALA A 38 13.03 -7.38 -24.81
N LEU A 39 14.11 -7.69 -25.54
CA LEU A 39 14.13 -7.62 -27.00
C LEU A 39 13.16 -8.62 -27.63
N GLU A 40 13.13 -9.86 -27.14
CA GLU A 40 12.20 -10.87 -27.65
C GLU A 40 10.74 -10.49 -27.38
N PHE A 41 10.43 -9.89 -26.22
CA PHE A 41 9.11 -9.33 -25.97
C PHE A 41 8.76 -8.20 -26.94
N LEU A 42 9.66 -7.23 -27.13
CA LEU A 42 9.43 -6.08 -28.02
C LEU A 42 9.25 -6.49 -29.49
N ARG A 43 9.87 -7.60 -29.91
CA ARG A 43 9.69 -8.18 -31.26
C ARG A 43 8.37 -8.93 -31.41
N ALA A 44 7.91 -9.58 -30.35
CA ALA A 44 6.70 -10.40 -30.37
C ALA A 44 5.41 -9.58 -30.16
N ASP A 45 5.49 -8.41 -29.52
CA ASP A 45 4.33 -7.60 -29.15
C ASP A 45 4.05 -6.49 -30.19
N ASP A 46 2.96 -6.69 -30.95
CA ASP A 46 2.49 -5.77 -32.00
C ASP A 46 2.09 -4.38 -31.48
N ALA A 47 1.98 -4.14 -30.18
CA ALA A 47 1.72 -2.82 -29.64
C ALA A 47 2.91 -1.84 -29.83
N PHE A 48 4.12 -2.37 -29.98
CA PHE A 48 5.34 -1.57 -30.12
C PHE A 48 5.70 -1.25 -31.57
N LYS A 49 5.53 -2.18 -32.52
CA LYS A 49 5.85 -2.02 -33.96
C LYS A 49 7.18 -1.30 -34.20
N LEU A 50 8.22 -1.67 -33.45
CA LEU A 50 9.53 -1.02 -33.50
C LEU A 50 10.36 -1.61 -34.63
N LYS A 51 11.20 -0.78 -35.25
CA LYS A 51 12.28 -1.31 -36.11
C LYS A 51 13.33 -1.96 -35.23
N ASP A 52 14.05 -2.96 -35.75
CA ASP A 52 15.04 -3.71 -34.95
C ASP A 52 16.09 -2.82 -34.23
N PRO A 53 16.64 -1.74 -34.83
CA PRO A 53 17.52 -0.82 -34.11
C PRO A 53 16.86 -0.14 -32.91
N GLU A 54 15.61 0.31 -33.05
CA GLU A 54 14.84 0.97 -31.97
C GLU A 54 14.49 -0.04 -30.87
N GLY A 55 14.11 -1.27 -31.23
CA GLY A 55 13.83 -2.35 -30.29
C GLY A 55 15.06 -2.72 -29.47
N ARG A 56 16.24 -2.80 -30.09
CA ARG A 56 17.51 -3.02 -29.38
C ARG A 56 17.86 -1.88 -28.44
N GLU A 57 17.69 -0.63 -28.86
CA GLU A 57 17.95 0.53 -27.99
C GLU A 57 17.04 0.52 -26.75
N LEU A 58 15.75 0.24 -26.95
CA LEU A 58 14.82 0.14 -25.83
C LEU A 58 15.13 -1.06 -24.91
N ALA A 59 15.48 -2.21 -25.48
CA ALA A 59 15.91 -3.37 -24.70
C ALA A 59 17.18 -3.08 -23.86
N PHE A 60 18.12 -2.30 -24.37
CA PHE A 60 19.27 -1.83 -23.60
C PHE A 60 18.84 -0.98 -22.39
N LYS A 61 17.96 0.01 -22.60
CA LYS A 61 17.42 0.85 -21.52
C LYS A 61 16.66 0.05 -20.46
N ILE A 62 15.94 -0.99 -20.87
CA ILE A 62 15.27 -1.91 -19.93
C ILE A 62 16.31 -2.70 -19.12
N ALA A 63 17.35 -3.21 -19.77
CA ALA A 63 18.39 -4.01 -19.13
C ALA A 63 19.22 -3.23 -18.08
N GLU A 64 19.30 -1.90 -18.20
CA GLU A 64 19.92 -1.01 -17.19
C GLU A 64 19.27 -1.13 -15.81
N GLY A 65 17.98 -1.51 -15.74
CA GLY A 65 17.29 -1.73 -14.47
C GLY A 65 17.76 -2.97 -13.69
N CYS A 66 18.58 -3.83 -14.29
CA CYS A 66 19.09 -5.07 -13.69
C CYS A 66 17.99 -6.00 -13.15
N THR A 67 18.37 -7.07 -12.44
CA THR A 67 17.55 -8.16 -11.87
C THR A 67 16.02 -7.92 -11.93
N GLY A 68 15.36 -8.57 -12.90
CA GLY A 68 13.90 -8.54 -13.07
C GLY A 68 13.34 -7.36 -13.86
N ALA A 69 14.18 -6.47 -14.39
CA ALA A 69 13.73 -5.27 -15.11
C ALA A 69 12.87 -5.58 -16.34
N ALA A 70 13.26 -6.57 -17.15
CA ALA A 70 12.45 -7.01 -18.29
C ALA A 70 11.09 -7.53 -17.85
N LYS A 71 11.05 -8.33 -16.77
CA LYS A 71 9.79 -8.83 -16.21
C LYS A 71 8.87 -7.69 -15.76
N ARG A 72 9.40 -6.68 -15.06
CA ARG A 72 8.63 -5.50 -14.63
C ARG A 72 8.11 -4.71 -15.83
N PHE A 73 8.97 -4.42 -16.80
CA PHE A 73 8.60 -3.74 -18.05
C PHE A 73 7.46 -4.47 -18.77
N ILE A 74 7.58 -5.78 -18.95
CA ILE A 74 6.59 -6.63 -19.63
C ILE A 74 5.24 -6.59 -18.91
N ARG A 75 5.25 -6.75 -17.57
CA ARG A 75 4.02 -6.75 -16.77
C ARG A 75 3.26 -5.44 -16.90
N ILE A 76 3.97 -4.33 -16.75
CA ILE A 76 3.39 -2.98 -16.88
C ILE A 76 2.86 -2.75 -18.30
N SER A 77 3.66 -3.10 -19.31
CA SER A 77 3.28 -2.94 -20.71
C SER A 77 2.01 -3.73 -21.03
N LYS A 78 1.89 -4.98 -20.57
CA LYS A 78 0.68 -5.79 -20.78
C LYS A 78 -0.56 -5.18 -20.13
N SER A 79 -0.46 -4.71 -18.89
CA SER A 79 -1.59 -4.05 -18.21
C SER A 79 -2.04 -2.79 -18.96
N LEU A 80 -1.09 -1.99 -19.44
CA LEU A 80 -1.38 -0.77 -20.20
C LEU A 80 -1.93 -1.07 -21.60
N THR A 81 -1.39 -2.08 -22.31
CA THR A 81 -1.90 -2.52 -23.61
C THR A 81 -3.34 -3.01 -23.51
N ALA A 82 -3.67 -3.77 -22.46
CA ALA A 82 -5.04 -4.22 -22.20
C ALA A 82 -6.01 -3.05 -21.99
N ALA A 83 -5.50 -1.93 -21.49
CA ALA A 83 -6.24 -0.67 -21.35
C ALA A 83 -6.19 0.26 -22.58
N GLY A 84 -5.66 -0.21 -23.71
CA GLY A 84 -5.59 0.57 -24.95
C GLY A 84 -4.51 1.65 -24.97
N ALA A 85 -3.49 1.57 -24.10
CA ALA A 85 -2.38 2.53 -24.11
C ALA A 85 -1.66 2.57 -25.45
N ASN A 86 -1.27 3.76 -25.88
CA ASN A 86 -0.43 3.93 -27.06
C ASN A 86 1.03 3.59 -26.74
N ARG A 87 1.82 3.35 -27.79
CA ARG A 87 3.25 3.03 -27.69
C ARG A 87 4.07 4.01 -26.83
N ARG A 88 3.77 5.30 -26.88
CA ARG A 88 4.53 6.31 -26.11
C ARG A 88 4.34 6.07 -24.63
N ASP A 89 3.11 5.80 -24.19
CA ASP A 89 2.81 5.53 -22.79
C ASP A 89 3.34 4.17 -22.33
N LEU A 90 3.23 3.13 -23.17
CA LEU A 90 3.84 1.82 -22.90
C LEU A 90 5.34 1.95 -22.61
N THR A 91 6.07 2.61 -23.51
CA THR A 91 7.52 2.79 -23.36
C THR A 91 7.86 3.67 -22.16
N ARG A 92 7.19 4.83 -22.01
CA ARG A 92 7.48 5.78 -20.93
C ARG A 92 7.22 5.17 -19.55
N VAL A 93 6.05 4.58 -19.34
CA VAL A 93 5.65 4.01 -18.05
C VAL A 93 6.41 2.71 -17.80
N GLY A 94 6.50 1.83 -18.80
CA GLY A 94 7.26 0.58 -18.69
C GLY A 94 8.71 0.80 -18.26
N LEU A 95 9.41 1.79 -18.84
CA LEU A 95 10.79 2.10 -18.47
C LEU A 95 10.92 2.59 -17.02
N GLN A 96 9.98 3.36 -16.51
CA GLN A 96 10.00 3.83 -15.12
C GLN A 96 9.92 2.67 -14.11
N PHE A 97 9.23 1.59 -14.47
CA PHE A 97 9.12 0.39 -13.63
C PHE A 97 10.20 -0.65 -13.89
N ALA A 98 10.81 -0.66 -15.08
CA ALA A 98 11.96 -1.50 -15.38
C ALA A 98 13.09 -1.27 -14.35
N ILE A 99 13.38 0.01 -14.06
CA ILE A 99 14.38 0.43 -13.05
C ILE A 99 13.84 0.45 -11.61
N GLY A 100 12.56 0.10 -11.42
CA GLY A 100 11.91 0.09 -10.12
C GLY A 100 12.05 -1.24 -9.38
N THR A 101 11.21 -1.44 -8.37
CA THR A 101 11.11 -2.68 -7.61
C THR A 101 9.90 -3.52 -8.03
N ASP A 102 9.92 -4.81 -7.69
CA ASP A 102 8.77 -5.68 -7.88
C ASP A 102 7.57 -5.22 -7.04
N ALA A 103 7.81 -4.67 -5.84
CA ALA A 103 6.77 -4.13 -4.98
C ALA A 103 6.07 -2.91 -5.60
N GLU A 104 6.83 -1.98 -6.21
CA GLU A 104 6.25 -0.85 -6.95
C GLU A 104 5.40 -1.35 -8.12
N THR A 105 5.91 -2.34 -8.87
CA THR A 105 5.22 -2.94 -10.01
C THR A 105 3.92 -3.64 -9.60
N ASP A 106 3.92 -4.33 -8.47
CA ASP A 106 2.75 -5.01 -7.93
C ASP A 106 1.67 -4.02 -7.45
N ALA A 107 2.09 -2.97 -6.74
CA ALA A 107 1.20 -1.91 -6.29
C ALA A 107 0.57 -1.17 -7.49
N PHE A 108 1.38 -0.83 -8.50
CA PHE A 108 0.89 -0.20 -9.73
C PHE A 108 -0.14 -1.07 -10.44
N ASN A 109 0.19 -2.33 -10.74
CA ASN A 109 -0.72 -3.19 -11.51
C ASN A 109 -2.04 -3.42 -10.77
N THR A 110 -2.00 -3.60 -9.45
CA THR A 110 -3.22 -3.78 -8.66
C THR A 110 -4.09 -2.53 -8.70
N ALA A 111 -3.50 -1.36 -8.44
CA ALA A 111 -4.23 -0.10 -8.44
C ALA A 111 -4.77 0.23 -9.83
N PHE A 112 -3.96 0.08 -10.88
CA PHE A 112 -4.33 0.35 -12.26
C PHE A 112 -5.45 -0.59 -12.74
N SER A 113 -5.30 -1.90 -12.57
CA SER A 113 -6.31 -2.87 -12.99
C SER A 113 -7.65 -2.66 -12.28
N ARG A 114 -7.64 -2.37 -10.97
CA ARG A 114 -8.90 -2.06 -10.25
C ARG A 114 -9.51 -0.74 -10.68
N ALA A 115 -8.69 0.26 -10.99
CA ALA A 115 -9.16 1.56 -11.48
C ALA A 115 -9.82 1.45 -12.85
N ILE A 116 -9.23 0.72 -13.79
CA ILE A 116 -9.68 0.73 -15.19
C ILE A 116 -10.69 -0.36 -15.54
N ALA A 117 -10.81 -1.42 -14.73
CA ALA A 117 -11.70 -2.53 -15.06
C ALA A 117 -13.19 -2.13 -14.93
N GLU A 118 -13.97 -2.49 -15.95
CA GLU A 118 -15.41 -2.20 -16.08
C GLU A 118 -16.23 -2.80 -14.94
N ASP A 119 -15.87 -3.99 -14.46
CA ASP A 119 -16.51 -4.67 -13.35
C ASP A 119 -16.10 -4.12 -11.96
N SER A 120 -15.09 -3.24 -11.92
CA SER A 120 -14.55 -2.62 -10.71
C SER A 120 -14.91 -1.13 -10.66
N LEU A 121 -14.01 -0.22 -11.06
CA LEU A 121 -14.21 1.23 -10.95
C LEU A 121 -14.55 1.92 -12.28
N ASP A 122 -14.25 1.29 -13.42
CA ASP A 122 -14.51 1.82 -14.76
C ASP A 122 -14.03 3.27 -14.96
N LEU A 123 -12.83 3.59 -14.47
CA LEU A 123 -12.24 4.92 -14.64
C LEU A 123 -11.57 5.04 -16.00
N ASP A 124 -11.47 6.28 -16.49
CA ASP A 124 -10.69 6.58 -17.68
C ASP A 124 -9.19 6.27 -17.48
N PHE A 125 -8.48 6.13 -18.60
CA PHE A 125 -7.07 5.77 -18.62
C PHE A 125 -6.18 6.73 -17.82
N ASP A 126 -6.39 8.03 -17.96
CA ASP A 126 -5.54 9.05 -17.33
C ASP A 126 -5.74 9.08 -15.82
N THR A 127 -7.00 9.01 -15.36
CA THR A 127 -7.32 8.92 -13.94
C THR A 127 -6.77 7.63 -13.33
N SER A 128 -6.94 6.49 -14.00
CA SER A 128 -6.41 5.20 -13.57
C SER A 128 -4.89 5.23 -13.44
N LEU A 129 -4.21 5.78 -14.44
CA LEU A 129 -2.76 5.89 -14.46
C LEU A 129 -2.25 6.78 -13.32
N LYS A 130 -2.90 7.93 -13.09
CA LYS A 130 -2.56 8.85 -12.00
C LYS A 130 -2.68 8.18 -10.63
N ILE A 131 -3.77 7.45 -10.38
CA ILE A 131 -3.97 6.71 -9.13
C ILE A 131 -2.87 5.65 -8.97
N ALA A 132 -2.61 4.87 -10.02
CA ALA A 132 -1.61 3.81 -9.97
C ALA A 132 -0.21 4.33 -9.67
N PHE A 133 0.21 5.44 -10.27
CA PHE A 133 1.49 6.10 -9.96
C PHE A 133 1.55 6.61 -8.52
N SER A 134 0.48 7.29 -8.09
CA SER A 134 0.35 7.85 -6.75
C SER A 134 0.49 6.80 -5.64
N LEU A 135 0.07 5.56 -5.90
CA LEU A 135 0.10 4.47 -4.91
C LEU A 135 1.27 3.49 -5.11
N SER A 136 2.16 3.79 -6.06
CA SER A 136 3.35 3.00 -6.34
C SER A 136 4.61 3.85 -6.27
N LYS A 137 5.06 4.43 -7.40
CA LYS A 137 6.31 5.20 -7.50
C LYS A 137 6.36 6.42 -6.58
N GLU A 138 5.23 7.06 -6.34
CA GLU A 138 5.15 8.28 -5.52
C GLU A 138 4.86 8.00 -4.04
N PHE A 139 4.58 6.73 -3.69
CA PHE A 139 4.23 6.35 -2.34
C PHE A 139 5.48 6.04 -1.53
N SER A 140 5.62 6.67 -0.36
CA SER A 140 6.82 6.56 0.48
C SER A 140 6.70 5.55 1.63
N GLY A 141 5.50 4.96 1.83
CA GLY A 141 5.24 3.97 2.88
C GLY A 141 5.46 2.52 2.44
N ASP A 142 4.78 1.58 3.11
CA ASP A 142 4.78 0.17 2.74
C ASP A 142 3.87 -0.09 1.52
N LEU A 143 4.49 -0.41 0.38
CA LEU A 143 3.83 -0.65 -0.91
C LEU A 143 2.86 -1.83 -0.90
N LYS A 144 3.09 -2.84 -0.05
CA LYS A 144 2.15 -3.96 0.10
C LYS A 144 0.91 -3.49 0.84
N LYS A 145 1.08 -2.68 1.89
CA LYS A 145 -0.04 -2.15 2.69
C LYS A 145 -0.91 -1.20 1.87
N VAL A 146 -0.34 -0.24 1.15
CA VAL A 146 -1.14 0.70 0.35
C VAL A 146 -1.94 0.01 -0.75
N ARG A 147 -1.38 -1.03 -1.36
CA ARG A 147 -2.06 -1.88 -2.34
C ARG A 147 -3.29 -2.55 -1.71
N ASP A 148 -3.11 -3.18 -0.56
CA ASP A 148 -4.16 -3.90 0.15
C ASP A 148 -5.22 -2.91 0.71
N ASP A 149 -4.79 -1.73 1.15
CA ASP A 149 -5.67 -0.67 1.64
C ASP A 149 -6.53 -0.08 0.53
N PHE A 150 -5.92 0.29 -0.61
CA PHE A 150 -6.66 0.77 -1.77
C PHE A 150 -7.73 -0.24 -2.18
N SER A 151 -7.35 -1.51 -2.27
CA SER A 151 -8.25 -2.60 -2.63
C SER A 151 -9.44 -2.68 -1.66
N GLN A 152 -9.19 -2.72 -0.36
CA GLN A 152 -10.25 -2.80 0.65
C GLN A 152 -11.15 -1.56 0.67
N ILE A 153 -10.60 -0.35 0.47
CA ILE A 153 -11.43 0.86 0.41
C ILE A 153 -12.27 0.89 -0.87
N VAL A 154 -11.76 0.38 -2.00
CA VAL A 154 -12.55 0.20 -3.23
C VAL A 154 -13.72 -0.76 -3.01
N ASP A 155 -13.47 -1.89 -2.35
CA ASP A 155 -14.55 -2.85 -2.08
C ASP A 155 -15.58 -2.26 -1.10
N PHE A 156 -15.13 -1.46 -0.13
CA PHE A 156 -16.00 -0.80 0.83
C PHE A 156 -16.85 0.33 0.21
N CYS A 157 -16.25 1.19 -0.61
CA CYS A 157 -16.90 2.38 -1.17
C CYS A 157 -17.96 2.04 -2.22
N ALA A 158 -17.72 1.01 -3.05
CA ALA A 158 -18.50 0.69 -4.25
C ALA A 158 -19.60 -0.32 -3.94
N ASN A 159 -19.61 -0.86 -2.72
CA ASN A 159 -20.65 -1.73 -2.24
C ASN A 159 -21.87 -0.89 -1.84
N ASP A 160 -23.00 -1.12 -2.53
CA ASP A 160 -24.27 -0.43 -2.34
C ASP A 160 -24.89 -0.60 -0.94
N GLN A 161 -24.54 -1.68 -0.23
CA GLN A 161 -25.01 -1.93 1.14
C GLN A 161 -24.16 -1.21 2.19
N LEU A 162 -22.97 -0.73 1.82
CA LEU A 162 -22.04 -0.06 2.71
C LEU A 162 -22.05 1.44 2.45
N LEU A 163 -21.31 1.89 1.42
CA LEU A 163 -21.20 3.30 1.11
C LEU A 163 -21.93 3.69 -0.19
N GLY A 164 -21.95 2.78 -1.18
CA GLY A 164 -22.65 2.98 -2.46
C GLY A 164 -22.25 4.25 -3.20
N LEU A 165 -20.98 4.65 -3.14
CA LEU A 165 -20.51 5.80 -3.92
C LEU A 165 -20.49 5.45 -5.41
N PRO A 166 -20.72 6.43 -6.29
CA PRO A 166 -20.43 6.27 -7.71
C PRO A 166 -19.00 5.76 -7.89
N ARG A 167 -18.82 4.73 -8.73
CA ARG A 167 -17.51 4.12 -8.99
C ARG A 167 -16.44 5.14 -9.41
N SER A 168 -16.84 6.12 -10.21
CA SER A 168 -16.02 7.26 -10.63
C SER A 168 -15.50 8.12 -9.48
N GLU A 169 -16.27 8.26 -8.41
CA GLU A 169 -15.88 9.00 -7.20
C GLU A 169 -15.10 8.12 -6.23
N CYS A 170 -15.38 6.81 -6.21
CA CYS A 170 -14.69 5.91 -5.31
C CYS A 170 -13.18 5.86 -5.59
N GLY A 171 -12.75 5.69 -6.83
CA GLY A 171 -11.32 5.50 -7.12
C GLY A 171 -10.42 6.59 -6.51
N PRO A 172 -10.68 7.88 -6.80
CA PRO A 172 -9.97 8.99 -6.17
C PRO A 172 -10.11 9.03 -4.65
N PHE A 173 -11.29 8.71 -4.12
CA PHE A 173 -11.52 8.63 -2.68
C PHE A 173 -10.68 7.54 -2.01
N ALA A 174 -10.69 6.33 -2.54
CA ALA A 174 -9.92 5.20 -2.06
C ALA A 174 -8.42 5.47 -2.12
N ALA A 175 -7.95 6.05 -3.22
CA ALA A 175 -6.55 6.44 -3.35
C ALA A 175 -6.15 7.48 -2.29
N LYS A 176 -7.00 8.50 -2.07
CA LYS A 176 -6.78 9.52 -1.04
C LYS A 176 -6.66 8.92 0.36
N ILE A 177 -7.55 8.00 0.74
CA ILE A 177 -7.49 7.31 2.04
C ILE A 177 -6.24 6.43 2.13
N ALA A 178 -5.98 5.58 1.14
CA ALA A 178 -4.83 4.69 1.12
C ALA A 178 -3.49 5.45 1.24
N ARG A 179 -3.37 6.63 0.60
CA ARG A 179 -2.21 7.52 0.74
C ARG A 179 -1.95 7.99 2.17
N MET A 180 -2.97 8.09 3.02
CA MET A 180 -2.76 8.46 4.43
C MET A 180 -1.90 7.44 5.16
N GLY A 181 -1.84 6.20 4.64
CA GLY A 181 -0.97 5.13 5.13
C GLY A 181 0.53 5.42 5.05
N GLU A 182 0.99 6.45 4.34
CA GLU A 182 2.39 6.90 4.38
C GLU A 182 2.84 7.22 5.83
N ARG A 183 1.89 7.64 6.68
CA ARG A 183 2.15 8.02 8.09
C ARG A 183 1.85 6.90 9.07
N TRP A 184 1.47 5.73 8.58
CA TRP A 184 1.08 4.60 9.39
C TRP A 184 2.07 3.45 9.22
N LYS A 185 2.36 2.75 10.32
CA LYS A 185 3.13 1.50 10.26
C LYS A 185 2.28 0.35 9.72
N ASP A 186 1.00 0.38 10.05
CA ASP A 186 -0.01 -0.59 9.63
C ASP A 186 -0.90 0.01 8.54
N GLY A 187 -1.73 -0.82 7.91
CA GLY A 187 -2.68 -0.35 6.89
C GLY A 187 -3.76 0.56 7.48
N VAL A 188 -4.30 1.45 6.65
CA VAL A 188 -5.31 2.46 7.04
C VAL A 188 -6.74 2.04 6.75
N SER A 189 -6.95 1.05 5.87
CA SER A 189 -8.29 0.69 5.40
C SER A 189 -9.22 0.25 6.52
N ARG A 190 -8.80 -0.72 7.32
CA ARG A 190 -9.59 -1.23 8.45
C ARG A 190 -9.86 -0.16 9.51
N PRO A 191 -8.86 0.58 10.04
CA PRO A 191 -9.13 1.70 10.94
C PRO A 191 -10.12 2.71 10.36
N PHE A 192 -10.02 3.04 9.07
CA PHE A 192 -10.97 3.94 8.41
C PHE A 192 -12.40 3.39 8.41
N ILE A 193 -12.58 2.14 7.97
CA ILE A 193 -13.89 1.48 7.90
C ILE A 193 -14.52 1.35 9.28
N ASP A 194 -13.76 0.88 10.27
CA ASP A 194 -14.22 0.70 11.65
C ASP A 194 -14.63 2.06 12.26
N THR A 195 -13.87 3.12 11.99
CA THR A 195 -14.19 4.49 12.42
C THR A 195 -15.50 4.97 11.80
N PHE A 196 -15.65 4.81 10.48
CA PHE A 196 -16.86 5.21 9.78
C PHE A 196 -18.11 4.47 10.30
N GLN A 197 -18.01 3.15 10.48
CA GLN A 197 -19.09 2.33 11.01
C GLN A 197 -19.48 2.75 12.43
N TYR A 198 -18.49 2.98 13.30
CA TYR A 198 -18.71 3.51 14.64
C TYR A 198 -19.46 4.86 14.59
N LEU A 199 -19.00 5.78 13.72
CA LEU A 199 -19.61 7.10 13.57
C LEU A 199 -21.09 7.05 13.13
N LYS A 200 -21.49 6.02 12.39
CA LYS A 200 -22.88 5.78 11.97
C LYS A 200 -23.71 4.96 12.95
N SER A 201 -23.08 4.23 13.86
CA SER A 201 -23.76 3.32 14.77
C SER A 201 -24.53 4.04 15.88
N ASP A 202 -25.52 3.35 16.45
CA ASP A 202 -26.26 3.81 17.63
C ASP A 202 -25.40 3.88 18.89
N SER A 203 -24.33 3.08 18.93
CA SER A 203 -23.31 3.14 20.01
C SER A 203 -22.34 4.32 19.87
N GLY A 204 -22.36 4.98 18.71
CA GLY A 204 -21.56 6.17 18.41
C GLY A 204 -22.42 7.43 18.30
N PRO A 205 -22.04 8.40 17.46
CA PRO A 205 -22.78 9.64 17.28
C PRO A 205 -23.95 9.57 16.29
N HIS A 206 -24.19 8.41 15.66
CA HIS A 206 -25.29 8.19 14.70
C HIS A 206 -25.34 9.30 13.62
N LEU A 207 -24.22 9.51 12.94
CA LEU A 207 -24.07 10.57 11.95
C LEU A 207 -24.66 10.21 10.58
N THR A 208 -24.94 11.26 9.80
CA THR A 208 -25.18 11.11 8.36
C THR A 208 -23.93 10.52 7.69
N THR A 209 -24.10 9.86 6.53
CA THR A 209 -22.96 9.30 5.78
C THR A 209 -21.91 10.35 5.44
N GLY A 210 -22.33 11.55 4.99
CA GLY A 210 -21.40 12.62 4.64
C GLY A 210 -20.60 13.13 5.83
N ASP A 211 -21.23 13.34 6.99
CA ASP A 211 -20.55 13.78 8.20
C ASP A 211 -19.62 12.69 8.75
N ALA A 212 -20.07 11.42 8.72
CA ALA A 212 -19.26 10.29 9.14
C ALA A 212 -17.99 10.14 8.28
N LEU A 213 -18.10 10.26 6.95
CA LEU A 213 -16.95 10.23 6.05
C LEU A 213 -15.97 11.36 6.35
N LYS A 214 -16.48 12.60 6.46
CA LYS A 214 -15.63 13.77 6.72
C LYS A 214 -14.88 13.66 8.04
N ILE A 215 -15.55 13.16 9.08
CA ILE A 215 -14.92 12.96 10.39
C ILE A 215 -13.93 11.79 10.33
N ALA A 216 -14.31 10.64 9.77
CA ALA A 216 -13.42 9.49 9.62
C ALA A 216 -12.13 9.85 8.88
N GLU A 217 -12.25 10.54 7.74
CA GLU A 217 -11.11 11.02 6.96
C GLU A 217 -10.19 11.91 7.82
N ASN A 218 -10.77 12.86 8.54
CA ASN A 218 -10.00 13.76 9.40
C ASN A 218 -9.28 13.00 10.52
N LEU A 219 -9.93 12.01 11.14
CA LEU A 219 -9.34 11.19 12.19
C LEU A 219 -8.19 10.34 11.66
N ILE A 220 -8.33 9.71 10.50
CA ILE A 220 -7.28 8.90 9.89
C ILE A 220 -6.07 9.74 9.46
N SER A 221 -6.31 10.98 9.01
CA SER A 221 -5.23 11.92 8.66
C SER A 221 -4.33 12.30 9.84
N GLN A 222 -4.80 12.11 11.09
CA GLN A 222 -4.07 12.41 12.33
C GLN A 222 -3.15 11.25 12.77
N GLY A 223 -3.21 10.10 12.11
CA GLY A 223 -2.39 8.92 12.42
C GLY A 223 -3.12 7.88 13.28
N ALA A 224 -2.40 6.82 13.65
CA ALA A 224 -2.97 5.60 14.24
C ALA A 224 -3.80 5.80 15.51
N GLY A 225 -3.47 6.80 16.33
CA GLY A 225 -4.18 7.08 17.57
C GLY A 225 -5.46 7.91 17.41
N GLY A 226 -5.68 8.56 16.26
CA GLY A 226 -6.78 9.50 16.07
C GLY A 226 -8.16 8.87 16.32
N PRO A 227 -8.52 7.80 15.60
CA PRO A 227 -9.79 7.08 15.80
C PRO A 227 -10.07 6.67 17.25
N GLU A 228 -9.10 6.06 17.92
CA GLU A 228 -9.29 5.55 19.28
C GLU A 228 -9.43 6.70 20.28
N ASN A 229 -8.62 7.75 20.15
CA ASN A 229 -8.73 8.95 20.98
C ASN A 229 -10.09 9.64 20.81
N PHE A 230 -10.61 9.71 19.58
CA PHE A 230 -11.95 10.22 19.34
C PHE A 230 -13.02 9.35 20.03
N LYS A 231 -12.94 8.03 19.87
CA LYS A 231 -13.92 7.09 20.44
C LYS A 231 -13.97 7.19 21.97
N LEU A 232 -12.81 7.14 22.63
CA LEU A 232 -12.69 7.26 24.08
C LEU A 232 -13.20 8.61 24.58
N ALA A 233 -12.81 9.71 23.92
CA ALA A 233 -13.28 11.05 24.28
C ALA A 233 -14.79 11.20 24.11
N TYR A 234 -15.39 10.59 23.08
CA TYR A 234 -16.83 10.66 22.84
C TYR A 234 -17.60 9.89 23.90
N GLN A 235 -17.15 8.68 24.23
CA GLN A 235 -17.74 7.85 25.27
C GLN A 235 -17.68 8.55 26.64
N TYR A 236 -16.54 9.14 26.99
CA TYR A 236 -16.39 9.93 28.21
C TYR A 236 -17.27 11.19 28.19
N GLY A 237 -17.36 11.87 27.04
CA GLY A 237 -18.19 13.04 26.84
C GLY A 237 -19.68 12.76 27.04
N MET A 238 -20.17 11.64 26.50
CA MET A 238 -21.58 11.24 26.57
C MET A 238 -21.99 10.58 27.90
N SER A 239 -21.04 10.07 28.69
CA SER A 239 -21.37 9.35 29.92
C SER A 239 -21.91 10.28 31.02
N ASN A 240 -22.93 9.82 31.75
CA ASN A 240 -23.47 10.48 32.95
C ASN A 240 -22.40 10.65 34.05
N SER A 241 -21.46 9.71 34.14
CA SER A 241 -20.34 9.77 35.11
C SER A 241 -19.11 10.50 34.55
N GLY A 242 -19.16 10.92 33.28
CA GLY A 242 -18.11 11.67 32.61
C GLY A 242 -18.47 13.15 32.54
N LEU A 243 -18.56 13.70 31.33
CA LEU A 243 -18.91 15.12 31.14
C LEU A 243 -20.41 15.36 30.93
N ASN A 244 -21.19 14.31 30.65
CA ASN A 244 -22.63 14.38 30.38
C ASN A 244 -23.00 15.48 29.35
N LEU A 245 -22.23 15.56 28.27
CA LEU A 245 -22.39 16.56 27.22
C LEU A 245 -23.52 16.16 26.26
N PRO A 246 -24.25 17.16 25.70
CA PRO A 246 -25.06 16.93 24.52
C PRO A 246 -24.23 16.38 23.36
N ARG A 247 -24.84 15.55 22.51
CA ARG A 247 -24.17 14.83 21.41
C ARG A 247 -23.27 15.72 20.54
N GLY A 248 -23.77 16.89 20.12
CA GLY A 248 -23.03 17.82 19.29
C GLY A 248 -21.76 18.34 19.97
N GLU A 249 -21.84 18.62 21.27
CA GLU A 249 -20.70 19.07 22.08
C GLU A 249 -19.71 17.94 22.33
N ALA A 250 -20.19 16.73 22.60
CA ALA A 250 -19.36 15.54 22.74
C ALA A 250 -18.54 15.27 21.46
N ILE A 251 -19.14 15.42 20.28
CA ILE A 251 -18.41 15.31 19.00
C ILE A 251 -17.30 16.36 18.90
N GLN A 252 -17.59 17.64 19.17
CA GLN A 252 -16.57 18.70 19.08
C GLN A 252 -15.45 18.51 20.09
N PHE A 253 -15.79 18.11 21.32
CA PHE A 253 -14.84 17.75 22.36
C PHE A 253 -13.90 16.63 21.89
N SER A 254 -14.47 15.58 21.31
CA SER A 254 -13.74 14.41 20.83
C SER A 254 -12.81 14.72 19.67
N LYS A 255 -13.26 15.57 18.72
CA LYS A 255 -12.40 16.06 17.63
C LYS A 255 -11.20 16.85 18.15
N LYS A 256 -11.42 17.72 19.15
CA LYS A 256 -10.34 18.51 19.76
C LYS A 256 -9.30 17.61 20.42
N LEU A 257 -9.73 16.61 21.19
CA LEU A 257 -8.80 15.68 21.84
C LEU A 257 -8.08 14.77 20.84
N SER A 258 -8.78 14.24 19.84
CA SER A 258 -8.15 13.45 18.78
C SER A 258 -7.05 14.24 18.06
N ALA A 259 -7.25 15.53 17.81
CA ALA A 259 -6.25 16.38 17.16
C ALA A 259 -4.96 16.56 17.97
N LEU A 260 -4.96 16.21 19.27
CA LEU A 260 -3.76 16.20 20.11
C LEU A 260 -2.93 14.91 19.94
N THR A 261 -3.42 13.94 19.17
CA THR A 261 -2.68 12.70 18.86
C THR A 261 -1.35 13.06 18.23
N ARG A 262 -0.26 12.72 18.92
CA ARG A 262 1.08 12.86 18.36
C ARG A 262 1.35 11.66 17.47
N VAL A 263 1.65 11.91 16.21
CA VAL A 263 2.28 10.90 15.37
C VAL A 263 3.62 10.61 16.03
N GLU A 264 3.84 9.40 16.53
CA GLU A 264 5.18 8.95 16.86
C GLU A 264 5.98 8.99 15.56
N GLN A 265 6.67 10.11 15.32
CA GLN A 265 7.55 10.23 14.18
C GLN A 265 8.58 9.12 14.30
N LYS A 266 8.69 8.32 13.24
CA LYS A 266 9.78 7.37 13.04
C LYS A 266 11.06 8.12 13.39
N LYS A 267 11.62 7.91 14.58
CA LYS A 267 13.00 8.33 14.85
C LYS A 267 13.81 7.51 13.87
N ASP A 268 14.34 8.18 12.84
CA ASP A 268 15.31 7.58 11.95
C ASP A 268 16.47 7.09 12.81
N LEU A 269 16.47 5.80 13.12
CA LEU A 269 17.62 5.06 13.62
C LEU A 269 18.60 4.90 12.44
N LYS A 270 19.06 6.03 11.91
CA LYS A 270 20.23 6.11 11.05
C LYS A 270 21.12 7.19 11.63
N THR A 271 22.32 6.77 12.00
CA THR A 271 23.54 7.58 12.23
C THR A 271 23.92 7.93 13.69
N GLU A 272 24.11 6.92 14.54
CA GLU A 272 25.31 6.91 15.39
C GLU A 272 26.23 5.79 14.91
N GLY A 273 26.83 6.01 13.74
CA GLY A 273 28.02 5.28 13.35
C GLY A 273 29.15 5.62 14.33
N LEU A 274 29.70 4.59 14.96
CA LEU A 274 30.90 4.63 15.77
C LEU A 274 31.94 5.57 15.13
N LYS A 275 32.25 6.67 15.81
CA LYS A 275 33.55 7.33 15.64
C LYS A 275 34.59 6.38 16.22
N SER A 276 35.18 5.53 15.38
CA SER A 276 36.41 4.81 15.71
C SER A 276 37.48 5.85 16.06
N ALA A 277 37.99 5.79 17.28
CA ALA A 277 39.09 6.63 17.75
C ALA A 277 40.33 6.44 16.86
N PRO A 278 41.11 7.49 16.56
CA PRO A 278 42.35 7.35 15.82
C PRO A 278 43.38 6.62 16.68
N ALA A 279 43.94 5.53 16.14
CA ALA A 279 45.09 4.84 16.70
C ALA A 279 46.29 5.79 16.72
N LYS A 280 46.78 6.13 17.92
CA LYS A 280 48.09 6.79 18.09
C LYS A 280 49.20 5.81 17.73
N THR A 281 49.78 5.97 16.55
CA THR A 281 51.10 5.43 16.21
C THR A 281 52.16 6.16 17.04
N ARG A 282 52.82 5.43 17.95
CA ARG A 282 54.11 5.84 18.53
C ARG A 282 55.20 5.45 17.53
N SER A 283 55.86 6.44 16.94
CA SER A 283 57.16 6.27 16.31
C SER A 283 58.26 6.54 17.33
N LEU A 284 59.16 5.55 17.44
CA LEU A 284 60.54 5.50 17.99
C LEU A 284 61.00 6.63 18.91
#